data_AF-A0A1Y2M2Z3-F1
#
_entry.id   AF-A0A1Y2M2Z3-F1
#
_cell.length_a   1.000
_cell.length_b   1.000
_cell.length_c   1.000
_cell.angle_alpha   90.00
_cell.angle_beta   90.00
_cell.angle_gamma   90.00
#
_symmetry.space_group_name_H-M   'P 1'
#
loop_
_entity.id
_entity.type
_entity.pdbx_description
1 polymer ?
#
loop_
_entity_poly.entity_id
_entity_poly.type
_entity_poly.pdbx_seq_one_letter_code
_entity_poly.pdbx_strand_id
1 'polypeptide(L)'
;MIELYLGDLNASLTVMSRGKRFHIFIVMDDFCGKQGDALVQTFLDYKKNMGDDPCAMEEFQEWMVRPCISHMEHFKPPTPRAAPLSLTEYLAPETVVLKLVNAEGSLEATMCPGNTPDTHSSTPRVALSDPTV
;
A
#
# COMPACT_ATOMS: atom_id res chain seq x y z
N MET A 1 0.96 8.85 9.13
CA MET A 1 1.34 7.46 9.36
C MET A 1 1.70 6.87 8.02
N ILE A 2 2.97 6.49 7.88
CA ILE A 2 3.53 5.75 6.76
C ILE A 2 4.20 4.54 7.39
N GLU A 3 3.81 3.35 6.96
CA GLU A 3 4.41 2.09 7.44
C GLU A 3 4.88 1.31 6.22
N LEU A 4 6.18 1.02 6.16
CA LEU A 4 6.75 0.19 5.12
C LEU A 4 7.17 -1.15 5.71
N TYR A 5 6.77 -2.22 5.03
CA TYR A 5 7.31 -3.56 5.22
C TYR A 5 8.00 -3.99 3.92
N LEU A 6 9.21 -4.54 4.05
CA LEU A 6 10.01 -5.04 2.95
C LEU A 6 10.45 -6.47 3.27
N GLY A 7 10.00 -7.42 2.45
CA GLY A 7 10.37 -8.83 2.53
C GLY A 7 11.34 -9.23 1.43
N ASP A 8 11.47 -10.54 1.23
CA ASP A 8 12.32 -11.10 0.17
C ASP A 8 11.69 -11.02 -1.21
N LEU A 9 10.40 -11.35 -1.29
CA LEU A 9 9.64 -11.42 -2.54
C LEU A 9 8.39 -10.54 -2.53
N ASN A 10 8.28 -9.66 -1.54
CA ASN A 10 7.14 -8.78 -1.37
C ASN A 10 7.52 -7.51 -0.63
N ALA A 11 6.66 -6.50 -0.77
CA ALA A 11 6.66 -5.33 0.09
C ALA A 11 5.24 -4.84 0.27
N SER A 12 5.01 -4.10 1.35
CA SER A 12 3.76 -3.39 1.54
C SER A 12 4.01 -2.03 2.15
N LEU A 13 3.18 -1.08 1.75
CA LEU A 13 3.22 0.31 2.16
C LEU A 13 1.82 0.71 2.61
N THR A 14 1.68 1.09 3.87
CA THR A 14 0.46 1.65 4.41
C THR A 14 0.60 3.16 4.54
N VAL A 15 -0.26 3.92 3.87
CA VAL A 15 -0.28 5.38 3.95
C VAL A 15 -1.67 5.90 4.31
N MET A 16 -1.69 6.97 5.10
CA MET A 16 -2.91 7.70 5.43
C MET A 16 -3.07 8.92 4.53
N SER A 17 -4.25 9.11 3.94
CA SER A 17 -4.57 10.34 3.20
C SER A 17 -6.01 10.76 3.44
N ARG A 18 -6.19 11.98 3.97
CA ARG A 18 -7.51 12.61 4.23
C ARG A 18 -8.52 11.70 4.96
N GLY A 19 -8.06 10.94 5.95
CA GLY A 19 -8.91 10.04 6.74
C GLY A 19 -9.17 8.67 6.12
N LYS A 20 -8.61 8.37 4.95
CA LYS A 20 -8.59 7.04 4.35
C LYS A 20 -7.22 6.41 4.55
N ARG A 21 -7.21 5.10 4.80
CA ARG A 21 -5.99 4.29 4.82
C ARG A 21 -5.86 3.60 3.46
N PHE A 22 -4.67 3.63 2.89
CA PHE A 22 -4.34 2.88 1.69
C PHE A 22 -3.28 1.86 2.06
N HIS A 23 -3.58 0.59 1.85
CA HIS A 23 -2.61 -0.49 1.99
C HIS A 23 -2.21 -0.95 0.60
N ILE A 24 -1.01 -0.60 0.18
CA ILE A 24 -0.45 -0.90 -1.13
C ILE A 24 0.49 -2.07 -0.95
N PHE A 25 0.40 -3.10 -1.77
CA PHE A 25 1.34 -4.21 -1.70
C PHE A 25 1.78 -4.69 -3.08
N ILE A 26 2.96 -5.28 -3.09
CA ILE A 26 3.60 -5.93 -4.23
C ILE A 26 4.01 -7.33 -3.83
N VAL A 27 3.79 -8.27 -4.75
CA VAL A 27 4.32 -9.62 -4.70
C VAL A 27 5.04 -9.83 -6.02
N MET A 28 6.29 -10.30 -5.98
CA MET A 28 7.11 -10.40 -7.20
C MET A 28 6.50 -11.34 -8.26
N ASP A 29 5.72 -12.33 -7.84
CA ASP A 29 5.00 -13.24 -8.74
C ASP A 29 4.02 -12.49 -9.66
N ASP A 30 3.50 -11.33 -9.24
CA ASP A 30 2.60 -10.51 -10.04
C ASP A 30 3.32 -9.64 -11.06
N PHE A 31 4.65 -9.69 -11.09
CA PHE A 31 5.45 -9.06 -12.14
C PHE A 31 5.73 -10.01 -13.30
N CYS A 32 5.39 -11.30 -13.19
CA CYS A 32 5.53 -12.28 -14.27
C CYS A 32 4.92 -11.77 -15.58
N GLY A 33 5.67 -11.89 -16.69
CA GLY A 33 5.19 -11.49 -18.02
C GLY A 33 6.27 -10.84 -18.86
N LYS A 34 5.92 -10.42 -20.07
CA LYS A 34 6.84 -9.67 -20.93
C LYS A 34 7.24 -8.38 -20.21
N GLN A 35 8.54 -8.09 -20.20
CA GLN A 35 9.14 -6.89 -19.56
C GLN A 35 9.02 -6.81 -18.02
N GLY A 36 8.51 -7.86 -17.37
CA GLY A 36 8.41 -7.94 -15.91
C GLY A 36 9.76 -7.97 -15.18
N ASP A 37 10.77 -8.53 -15.83
CA ASP A 37 12.13 -8.64 -15.27
C ASP A 37 12.70 -7.28 -14.90
N ALA A 38 12.38 -6.21 -15.63
CA ALA A 38 12.83 -4.86 -15.30
C ALA A 38 12.21 -4.34 -14.00
N LEU A 39 10.93 -4.64 -13.74
CA LEU A 39 10.25 -4.28 -12.49
C LEU A 39 10.80 -5.07 -11.31
N VAL A 40 11.09 -6.35 -11.53
CA VAL A 40 11.77 -7.23 -10.56
C VAL A 40 13.15 -6.67 -10.21
N GLN A 41 13.96 -6.33 -11.20
CA GLN A 41 15.28 -5.72 -10.96
C GLN A 41 15.15 -4.38 -10.24
N THR A 42 14.22 -3.52 -10.64
CA THR A 42 13.97 -2.23 -9.96
C THR A 42 13.65 -2.43 -8.47
N PHE A 43 12.80 -3.40 -8.13
CA PHE A 43 12.51 -3.76 -6.73
C PHE A 43 13.78 -4.21 -5.96
N LEU A 44 14.57 -5.09 -6.57
CA LEU A 44 15.80 -5.62 -5.96
C LEU A 44 16.86 -4.52 -5.78
N ASP A 45 16.97 -3.61 -6.74
CA ASP A 45 17.90 -2.48 -6.69
C ASP A 45 17.55 -1.54 -5.52
N TYR A 46 16.27 -1.19 -5.37
CA TYR A 46 15.82 -0.42 -4.21
C TYR A 46 16.16 -1.13 -2.89
N LYS A 47 15.84 -2.42 -2.76
CA LYS A 47 16.14 -3.20 -1.55
C LYS A 47 17.64 -3.23 -1.24
N LYS A 48 18.48 -3.38 -2.26
CA LYS A 48 19.94 -3.40 -2.10
C LYS A 48 20.46 -2.04 -1.64
N ASN A 49 19.95 -0.95 -2.21
CA ASN A 49 20.47 0.40 -1.97
C ASN A 49 19.95 1.02 -0.67
N MET A 50 18.82 0.54 -0.11
CA MET A 50 18.24 1.07 1.13
C MET A 50 19.18 1.04 2.36
N GLY A 51 20.18 0.16 2.38
CA GLY A 51 21.16 0.11 3.47
C GLY A 51 22.22 1.22 3.41
N ASP A 52 22.51 1.70 2.20
CA ASP A 52 23.62 2.61 1.93
C ASP A 52 23.16 4.02 1.53
N ASP A 53 21.96 4.13 0.96
CA ASP A 53 21.37 5.37 0.48
C ASP A 53 20.09 5.71 1.26
N PRO A 54 20.10 6.79 2.07
CA PRO A 54 18.92 7.23 2.80
C PRO A 54 17.76 7.66 1.89
N CYS A 55 18.05 8.07 0.65
CA CYS A 55 17.03 8.48 -0.33
C CYS A 55 16.32 7.28 -0.98
N ALA A 56 16.98 6.13 -1.09
CA ALA A 56 16.43 4.95 -1.76
C ALA A 56 15.10 4.48 -1.12
N MET A 57 14.93 4.68 0.19
CA MET A 57 13.70 4.40 0.91
C MET A 57 12.53 5.29 0.44
N GLU A 58 12.78 6.59 0.30
CA GLU A 58 11.77 7.57 -0.14
C GLU A 58 11.41 7.34 -1.61
N GLU A 59 12.42 7.12 -2.45
CA GLU A 59 12.23 6.81 -3.88
C GLU A 59 11.43 5.52 -4.08
N PHE A 60 11.68 4.49 -3.28
CA PHE A 60 10.91 3.25 -3.32
C PHE A 60 9.45 3.47 -2.93
N GLN A 61 9.20 4.26 -1.89
CA GLN A 61 7.84 4.63 -1.48
C GLN A 61 7.14 5.41 -2.60
N GLU A 62 7.82 6.36 -3.23
CA GLU A 62 7.28 7.10 -4.38
C GLU A 62 6.96 6.15 -5.54
N TRP A 63 7.86 5.24 -5.86
CA TRP A 63 7.69 4.23 -6.91
C TRP A 63 6.44 3.36 -6.67
N MET A 64 6.20 2.94 -5.43
CA MET A 64 4.99 2.20 -5.06
C MET A 64 3.70 3.05 -5.10
N VAL A 65 3.77 4.32 -4.68
CA VAL A 65 2.58 5.19 -4.57
C VAL A 65 2.14 5.74 -5.93
N ARG A 66 3.08 6.06 -6.82
CA ARG A 66 2.82 6.67 -8.13
C ARG A 66 1.71 5.98 -8.94
N PRO A 67 1.70 4.65 -9.14
CA PRO A 67 0.62 3.97 -9.87
C PRO A 67 -0.73 4.00 -9.13
N CYS A 68 -0.74 4.29 -7.82
CA CYS A 68 -1.95 4.32 -7.00
C CYS A 68 -2.66 5.67 -7.00
N ILE A 69 -2.04 6.75 -7.51
CA ILE A 69 -2.52 8.13 -7.31
C ILE A 69 -3.97 8.30 -7.79
N SER A 70 -4.31 7.76 -8.96
CA SER A 70 -5.67 7.85 -9.52
C SER A 70 -6.72 7.22 -8.61
N HIS A 71 -6.46 6.00 -8.11
CA HIS A 71 -7.30 5.33 -7.13
C HIS A 71 -7.39 6.12 -5.83
N MET A 72 -6.24 6.60 -5.33
CA MET A 72 -6.20 7.37 -4.09
C MET A 72 -7.04 8.64 -4.20
N GLU A 73 -6.96 9.40 -5.29
CA GLU A 73 -7.80 10.58 -5.49
C GLU A 73 -9.29 10.23 -5.65
N HIS A 74 -9.62 9.11 -6.27
CA HIS A 74 -11.00 8.64 -6.40
C HIS A 74 -11.66 8.33 -5.05
N PHE A 75 -10.91 7.71 -4.11
CA PHE A 75 -11.45 7.32 -2.80
C PHE A 75 -11.32 8.41 -1.72
N LYS A 76 -10.52 9.45 -1.97
CA LYS A 76 -10.37 10.55 -1.01
C LYS A 76 -11.66 11.36 -0.93
N PRO A 77 -12.06 11.80 0.27
CA PRO A 77 -13.14 12.76 0.42
C PRO A 77 -12.86 14.05 -0.37
N PRO A 78 -13.91 14.70 -0.92
CA PRO A 78 -13.77 15.96 -1.64
C PRO A 78 -13.23 17.07 -0.72
N THR A 79 -12.55 18.04 -1.33
CA THR A 79 -12.05 19.25 -0.65
C THR A 79 -12.83 20.47 -1.14
N PRO A 80 -13.35 21.33 -0.25
CA PRO A 80 -13.31 21.23 1.20
C PRO A 80 -14.19 20.11 1.74
N ARG A 81 -13.78 19.51 2.86
CA ARG A 81 -14.57 18.49 3.55
C ARG A 81 -15.73 19.17 4.27
N ALA A 82 -16.93 18.60 4.20
CA ALA A 82 -18.11 19.14 4.87
C ALA A 82 -17.99 19.13 6.40
N ALA A 83 -17.25 18.16 6.95
CA ALA A 83 -16.96 18.06 8.38
C ALA A 83 -15.47 17.69 8.61
N PRO A 84 -14.88 18.12 9.73
CA PRO A 84 -13.56 17.66 10.16
C PRO A 84 -13.50 16.14 10.32
N LEU A 85 -12.31 15.56 10.22
CA LEU A 85 -12.09 14.15 10.52
C LEU A 85 -12.40 13.86 12.00
N SER A 86 -13.32 12.93 12.24
CA SER A 86 -13.61 12.47 13.60
C SER A 86 -12.47 11.60 14.14
N LEU A 87 -12.34 11.55 15.47
CA LEU A 87 -11.38 10.65 16.12
C LEU A 87 -11.66 9.18 15.77
N THR A 88 -12.93 8.81 15.61
CA THR A 88 -13.33 7.47 15.19
C THR A 88 -12.80 7.14 13.79
N GLU A 89 -12.99 8.03 12.82
CA GLU A 89 -12.42 7.85 11.47
C GLU A 89 -10.89 7.84 11.47
N TYR A 90 -10.24 8.57 12.40
CA TYR A 90 -8.79 8.57 12.51
C TYR A 90 -8.24 7.26 13.08
N LEU A 91 -8.89 6.72 14.12
CA LEU A 91 -8.46 5.49 14.81
C LEU A 91 -8.86 4.22 14.06
N ALA A 92 -9.99 4.26 13.34
CA ALA A 92 -10.51 3.17 12.52
C ALA A 92 -10.84 3.65 11.09
N PRO A 93 -9.82 4.10 10.33
CA PRO A 93 -10.03 4.58 8.99
C PRO A 93 -10.44 3.44 8.06
N GLU A 94 -11.35 3.74 7.16
CA GLU A 94 -11.64 2.85 6.05
C GLU A 94 -10.37 2.59 5.24
N THR A 95 -10.12 1.32 4.96
CA THR A 95 -8.89 0.87 4.31
C THR A 95 -9.19 0.41 2.90
N VAL A 96 -8.51 1.03 1.93
CA VAL A 96 -8.50 0.63 0.53
C VAL A 96 -7.24 -0.19 0.28
N VAL A 97 -7.41 -1.40 -0.23
CA VAL A 97 -6.29 -2.32 -0.48
C VAL A 97 -5.94 -2.32 -1.96
N LEU A 98 -4.74 -1.87 -2.30
CA LEU A 98 -4.26 -1.78 -3.69
C LEU A 98 -3.13 -2.78 -3.89
N LYS A 99 -3.20 -3.50 -5.01
CA LYS A 99 -2.19 -4.45 -5.44
C LYS A 99 -1.51 -3.92 -6.69
N LEU A 100 -0.19 -3.82 -6.70
CA LEU A 100 0.52 -3.45 -7.93
C LEU A 100 0.85 -4.70 -8.74
N VAL A 101 0.57 -4.63 -10.04
CA VAL A 101 0.79 -5.71 -10.99
C VAL A 101 1.58 -5.18 -12.19
N ASN A 102 2.20 -6.08 -12.95
CA ASN A 102 2.82 -5.72 -14.22
C ASN A 102 1.75 -5.55 -15.31
N ALA A 103 1.67 -4.35 -15.86
CA ALA A 103 0.94 -4.01 -17.07
C ALA A 103 1.93 -3.61 -18.16
N GLU A 104 2.33 -4.60 -18.96
CA GLU A 104 3.22 -4.41 -20.13
C GLU A 104 4.52 -3.63 -19.82
N GLY A 105 5.21 -4.01 -18.74
CA GLY A 105 6.47 -3.39 -18.32
C GLY A 105 6.31 -2.15 -17.44
N SER A 106 5.08 -1.80 -17.07
CA SER A 106 4.79 -0.72 -16.12
C SER A 106 4.03 -1.22 -14.90
N LEU A 107 4.18 -0.55 -13.75
CA LEU A 107 3.35 -0.84 -12.59
C LEU A 107 1.95 -0.25 -12.77
N GLU A 108 0.95 -1.09 -12.59
CA GLU A 108 -0.45 -0.66 -12.53
C GLU A 108 -1.06 -1.07 -11.19
N ALA A 109 -1.82 -0.17 -10.58
CA ALA A 109 -2.55 -0.45 -9.35
C ALA A 109 -3.90 -1.10 -9.70
N THR A 110 -4.20 -2.21 -9.03
CA THR A 110 -5.47 -2.91 -9.14
C THR A 110 -6.13 -3.01 -7.76
N MET A 111 -7.46 -2.92 -7.74
CA MET A 111 -8.21 -3.13 -6.52
C MET A 111 -8.32 -4.62 -6.22
N CYS A 112 -8.12 -4.99 -4.95
CA CYS A 112 -8.35 -6.36 -4.53
C CYS A 112 -9.85 -6.70 -4.52
N PRO A 113 -10.23 -7.91 -4.97
CA PRO A 113 -11.61 -8.38 -4.84
C PRO A 113 -11.98 -8.45 -3.35
N GLY A 114 -13.02 -7.72 -2.95
CA GLY A 114 -13.40 -7.52 -1.55
C GLY A 114 -13.33 -6.07 -1.08
N ASN A 115 -12.78 -5.15 -1.88
CA ASN A 115 -12.84 -3.70 -1.64
C ASN A 115 -14.22 -3.08 -1.95
N THR A 116 -15.26 -3.88 -2.21
CA THR A 116 -16.63 -3.38 -2.22
C THR A 116 -16.94 -2.80 -0.84
N PRO A 117 -17.55 -1.60 -0.75
CA PRO A 117 -17.90 -0.98 0.53
C PRO A 117 -19.12 -1.68 1.15
N ASP A 118 -19.02 -3.00 1.33
CA ASP A 118 -19.98 -3.79 2.06
C ASP A 118 -19.40 -4.12 3.43
N THR A 119 -19.96 -3.40 4.41
CA THR A 119 -20.13 -3.83 5.81
C THR A 119 -18.85 -4.05 6.64
N HIS A 120 -18.69 -3.17 7.63
CA HIS A 120 -18.15 -3.44 8.97
C HIS A 120 -17.14 -4.59 9.11
N SER A 121 -15.92 -4.23 9.54
CA SER A 121 -14.92 -5.10 10.17
C SER A 121 -13.85 -5.71 9.27
N SER A 122 -12.75 -4.97 9.13
CA SER A 122 -11.41 -5.57 9.04
C SER A 122 -10.42 -4.75 9.89
N THR A 123 -10.72 -4.64 11.19
CA THR A 123 -9.63 -4.44 12.15
C THR A 123 -8.83 -5.74 12.20
N PRO A 124 -7.49 -5.72 12.06
CA PRO A 124 -6.70 -6.88 12.42
C PRO A 124 -6.89 -7.09 13.92
N ARG A 125 -7.65 -8.13 14.30
CA ARG A 125 -7.71 -8.57 15.69
C ARG A 125 -6.34 -9.17 16.00
N VAL A 126 -5.50 -8.39 16.67
CA VAL A 126 -4.35 -8.94 17.40
C VAL A 126 -4.94 -9.90 18.42
N ALA A 127 -4.83 -11.20 18.16
CA ALA A 127 -5.07 -12.21 19.17
C ALA A 127 -3.93 -12.09 20.18
N LEU A 128 -4.21 -11.42 21.30
CA LEU A 128 -3.38 -11.54 22.49
C LEU A 128 -3.41 -13.02 22.88
N SER A 129 -2.32 -13.72 22.60
CA SER A 129 -2.12 -15.07 23.13
C SER A 129 -1.95 -14.92 24.63
N ASP A 130 -2.76 -15.63 25.41
CA ASP A 130 -2.65 -15.63 26.87
C ASP A 130 -1.23 -15.99 27.30
N PRO A 131 -0.62 -15.26 28.25
CA PRO A 131 0.64 -15.70 28.84
C PRO A 131 0.35 -16.96 29.67
N THR A 132 0.79 -18.12 29.18
CA THR A 132 0.91 -19.33 30.00
C THR A 132 1.86 -19.04 31.15
N VAL A 133 1.30 -19.03 32.36
CA VAL A 133 2.01 -19.14 33.65
C VAL A 133 2.40 -20.60 33.87
#